data_AF-A0A7D4Q8P3-F1
#
_entry.id   AF-A0A7D4Q8P3-F1
#
_cell.length_a   1.000
_cell.length_b   1.000
_cell.length_c   1.000
_cell.angle_alpha   90.00
_cell.angle_beta   90.00
_cell.angle_gamma   90.00
#
_symmetry.space_group_name_H-M   'P 1'
#
loop_
_entity.id
_entity.type
_entity.pdbx_description
1 polymer ?
#
loop_
_entity_poly.entity_id
_entity_poly.type
_entity_poly.pdbx_seq_one_letter_code
_entity_poly.pdbx_strand_id
1 'polypeptide(L)'
;MNMLKKNKHTIKAFALAILIISLLGCKGNNRPKTTENPASATIKVSANQTTDTTKHKQEIQKLIRNVLVWAEDGKRVPDLLPFVINRQDSIVTGFDLSKLQGIDDSLKNTGFFSNEFINNYNQIIQTLARKMENKEIKPFSTGEIPPFGFHTDADPWCDCQDVPYDDENAFSIAANLVDVHIIELNKERGKMYWTWGSLPKNVSPDWRSFTYKFNVIKKDGKWKISYLEGFDVKKS
;
A
#
# COMPACT_ATOMS: atom_id res chain seq x y z
N MET A 1 -9.05 46.44 -24.45
CA MET A 1 -10.01 47.28 -23.69
C MET A 1 -11.22 46.42 -23.36
N ASN A 2 -11.62 46.41 -22.09
CA ASN A 2 -12.71 45.65 -21.44
C ASN A 2 -12.49 44.15 -21.22
N MET A 3 -12.73 43.56 -20.04
CA MET A 3 -12.59 43.93 -18.63
C MET A 3 -12.99 42.66 -17.88
N LEU A 4 -12.09 42.13 -17.06
CA LEU A 4 -12.31 40.99 -16.16
C LEU A 4 -13.45 41.30 -15.18
N LYS A 5 -14.50 40.47 -15.13
CA LYS A 5 -15.45 40.43 -14.01
C LYS A 5 -15.00 39.39 -12.99
N LYS A 6 -14.32 39.85 -11.94
CA LYS A 6 -14.26 39.18 -10.63
C LYS A 6 -15.41 39.70 -9.76
N ASN A 7 -16.15 38.80 -9.12
CA ASN A 7 -16.93 39.09 -7.91
C ASN A 7 -16.97 37.79 -7.08
N LYS A 8 -16.13 37.68 -6.03
CA LYS A 8 -16.42 38.05 -4.63
C LYS A 8 -17.41 37.07 -3.97
N HIS A 9 -16.88 35.94 -3.49
CA HIS A 9 -17.53 35.15 -2.45
C HIS A 9 -17.27 35.79 -1.09
N THR A 10 -18.36 36.17 -0.44
CA THR A 10 -18.43 36.66 0.94
C THR A 10 -18.23 35.48 1.90
N ILE A 11 -17.10 35.46 2.60
CA ILE A 11 -16.87 34.55 3.74
C ILE A 11 -17.65 35.11 4.93
N LYS A 12 -18.71 34.42 5.36
CA LYS A 12 -19.35 34.68 6.65
C LYS A 12 -18.56 33.96 7.74
N ALA A 13 -17.93 34.75 8.60
CA ALA A 13 -17.34 34.28 9.85
C ALA A 13 -18.46 33.80 10.79
N PHE A 14 -18.36 32.56 11.28
CA PHE A 14 -19.12 32.11 12.45
C PHE A 14 -18.12 31.83 13.57
N ALA A 15 -18.26 32.60 14.64
CA ALA A 15 -17.56 32.47 15.91
C ALA A 15 -18.46 31.74 16.93
N LEU A 16 -17.84 31.36 18.06
CA LEU A 16 -18.40 30.87 19.33
C LEU A 16 -18.79 29.37 19.38
N ALA A 17 -18.57 28.61 20.46
CA ALA A 17 -18.09 28.94 21.82
C ALA A 17 -17.48 27.68 22.47
N ILE A 18 -16.45 27.87 23.29
CA ILE A 18 -15.87 26.87 24.19
C ILE A 18 -16.77 26.79 25.43
N LEU A 19 -17.23 25.60 25.81
CA LEU A 19 -17.89 25.37 27.09
C LEU A 19 -17.03 24.42 27.94
N ILE A 20 -16.37 24.99 28.95
CA ILE A 20 -15.72 24.26 30.04
C ILE A 20 -16.80 23.91 31.06
N ILE A 21 -17.00 22.62 31.33
CA ILE A 21 -17.73 22.17 32.51
C ILE A 21 -16.76 21.34 33.35
N SER A 22 -16.26 21.97 34.40
CA SER A 22 -15.64 21.33 35.55
C SER A 22 -16.62 21.34 36.70
N LEU A 23 -17.01 20.16 37.19
CA LEU A 23 -17.59 19.99 38.52
C LEU A 23 -16.97 18.77 39.21
N LEU A 24 -16.49 19.05 40.42
CA LEU A 24 -15.87 18.19 41.41
C LEU A 24 -16.91 17.36 42.19
N GLY A 25 -16.44 16.24 42.78
CA GLY A 25 -16.99 15.58 43.96
C GLY A 25 -17.67 14.24 43.65
N CYS A 26 -17.30 13.11 44.26
CA CYS A 26 -17.17 12.94 45.70
C CYS A 26 -16.06 11.96 46.17
N LYS A 27 -15.73 12.22 47.44
CA LYS A 27 -14.79 11.69 48.42
C LYS A 27 -15.22 10.32 48.97
N GLY A 28 -14.27 9.45 49.34
CA GLY A 28 -14.58 8.20 50.06
C GLY A 28 -13.40 7.28 50.39
N ASN A 29 -12.55 7.68 51.34
CA ASN A 29 -11.80 6.89 52.34
C ASN A 29 -11.47 5.39 52.08
N ASN A 30 -10.18 5.05 52.01
CA ASN A 30 -9.39 4.41 53.10
C ASN A 30 -8.10 3.76 52.56
N ARG A 31 -6.97 4.10 53.20
CA ARG A 31 -5.69 3.38 53.06
C ARG A 31 -5.80 1.97 53.64
N PRO A 32 -5.08 1.01 53.06
CA PRO A 32 -3.98 0.41 53.82
C PRO A 32 -2.64 0.55 53.09
N LYS A 33 -1.58 0.79 53.87
CA LYS A 33 -0.19 0.69 53.40
C LYS A 33 0.11 -0.78 53.07
N THR A 34 0.66 -1.04 51.89
CA THR A 34 1.48 -2.24 51.67
C THR A 34 2.69 -1.82 50.85
N THR A 35 3.85 -2.20 51.39
CA THR A 35 5.19 -1.93 50.90
C THR A 35 5.42 -2.63 49.56
N GLU A 36 5.50 -1.87 48.47
CA GLU A 36 5.99 -2.37 47.18
C GLU A 36 7.49 -2.05 47.06
N ASN A 37 8.30 -3.11 47.12
CA ASN A 37 9.65 -3.11 46.58
C ASN A 37 9.57 -2.93 45.04
N PRO A 38 10.32 -2.01 44.42
CA PRO A 38 10.44 -1.99 42.98
C PRO A 38 11.43 -3.10 42.58
N ALA A 39 10.91 -4.31 42.37
CA ALA A 39 11.63 -5.31 41.59
C ALA A 39 11.62 -4.84 40.14
N SER A 40 12.69 -4.15 39.75
CA SER A 40 13.02 -3.83 38.38
C SER A 40 13.13 -5.15 37.60
N ALA A 41 12.04 -5.53 36.93
CA ALA A 41 12.05 -6.61 35.96
C ALA A 41 12.86 -6.12 34.76
N THR A 42 14.18 -6.34 34.83
CA THR A 42 15.06 -6.19 33.68
C THR A 42 14.67 -7.28 32.70
N ILE A 43 13.82 -6.94 31.73
CA ILE A 43 13.58 -7.77 30.55
C ILE A 43 14.92 -7.90 29.85
N LYS A 44 15.62 -9.01 30.08
CA LYS A 44 16.74 -9.44 29.23
C LYS A 44 16.15 -9.76 27.87
N VAL A 45 16.02 -8.75 27.02
CA VAL A 45 15.84 -8.94 25.58
C VAL A 45 17.07 -9.72 25.12
N SER A 46 16.87 -10.98 24.79
CA SER A 46 17.93 -11.86 24.28
C SER A 46 18.54 -11.21 23.05
N ALA A 47 19.85 -10.97 23.08
CA ALA A 47 20.60 -10.36 21.96
C ALA A 47 20.35 -11.07 20.61
N ASN A 48 19.99 -12.36 20.64
CA ASN A 48 19.65 -13.14 19.45
C ASN A 48 18.33 -12.71 18.77
N GLN A 49 17.38 -12.13 19.51
CA GLN A 49 16.08 -11.73 18.95
C GLN A 49 16.17 -10.41 18.18
N THR A 50 17.06 -9.51 18.61
CA THR A 50 17.31 -8.22 17.96
C THR A 50 18.08 -8.39 16.65
N THR A 51 19.11 -9.24 16.62
CA THR A 51 19.93 -9.50 15.42
C THR A 51 19.12 -10.19 14.31
N ASP A 52 18.23 -11.13 14.65
CA ASP A 52 17.37 -11.82 13.69
C ASP A 52 16.34 -10.86 13.06
N THR A 53 15.79 -9.95 13.86
CA THR A 53 14.84 -8.92 13.40
C THR A 53 15.50 -7.94 12.41
N THR A 54 16.71 -7.46 12.72
CA THR A 54 17.46 -6.56 11.81
C THR A 54 17.78 -7.24 10.48
N LYS A 55 18.23 -8.50 10.51
CA LYS A 55 18.51 -9.27 9.29
C LYS A 55 17.26 -9.45 8.45
N HIS A 56 16.15 -9.88 9.05
CA HIS A 56 14.88 -10.03 8.34
C HIS A 56 14.39 -8.70 7.75
N LYS A 57 14.51 -7.58 8.49
CA LYS A 57 14.19 -6.25 7.97
C LYS A 57 14.97 -5.94 6.69
N GLN A 58 16.28 -6.17 6.70
CA GLN A 58 17.15 -5.92 5.53
C GLN A 58 16.79 -6.80 4.34
N GLU A 59 16.51 -8.09 4.56
CA GLU A 59 16.06 -9.02 3.52
C GLU A 59 14.73 -8.56 2.90
N ILE A 60 13.78 -8.14 3.73
CA ILE A 60 12.45 -7.69 3.28
C ILE A 60 12.54 -6.33 2.57
N GLN A 61 13.38 -5.41 3.06
CA GLN A 61 13.64 -4.14 2.37
C GLN A 61 14.27 -4.35 0.99
N LYS A 62 15.21 -5.30 0.88
CA LYS A 62 15.75 -5.68 -0.42
C LYS A 62 14.68 -6.29 -1.32
N LEU A 63 13.78 -7.12 -0.78
CA LEU A 63 12.68 -7.72 -1.53
C LEU A 63 11.75 -6.66 -2.13
N ILE A 64 11.24 -5.72 -1.34
CA ILE A 64 10.29 -4.71 -1.85
C ILE A 64 10.94 -3.78 -2.88
N ARG A 65 12.21 -3.42 -2.70
CA ARG A 65 12.96 -2.65 -3.70
C ARG A 65 13.14 -3.41 -5.01
N ASN A 66 13.43 -4.70 -4.95
CA ASN A 66 13.52 -5.53 -6.15
C ASN A 66 12.18 -5.65 -6.88
N VAL A 67 11.07 -5.68 -6.15
CA VAL A 67 9.71 -5.66 -6.75
C VAL A 67 9.49 -4.35 -7.50
N LEU A 68 9.81 -3.21 -6.89
CA LEU A 68 9.62 -1.89 -7.50
C LEU A 68 10.51 -1.70 -8.75
N VAL A 69 11.78 -2.11 -8.68
CA VAL A 69 12.66 -2.10 -9.87
C VAL A 69 12.11 -2.99 -10.98
N TRP A 70 11.68 -4.20 -10.65
CA TRP A 70 11.13 -5.12 -11.63
C TRP A 70 9.86 -4.58 -12.31
N ALA A 71 9.00 -3.89 -11.55
CA ALA A 71 7.81 -3.24 -12.08
C ALA A 71 8.15 -2.09 -13.03
N GLU A 72 9.17 -1.29 -12.68
CA GLU A 72 9.63 -0.12 -13.44
C GLU A 72 10.38 -0.51 -14.73
N ASP A 73 11.24 -1.54 -14.68
CA ASP A 73 12.10 -1.99 -15.79
C ASP A 73 11.32 -2.52 -17.03
N GLY A 74 9.99 -2.41 -17.05
CA GLY A 74 9.15 -2.79 -18.18
C GLY A 74 9.05 -4.30 -18.38
N LYS A 75 9.66 -5.13 -17.52
CA LYS A 75 9.43 -6.59 -17.42
C LYS A 75 8.10 -6.88 -16.72
N ARG A 76 7.09 -6.09 -17.08
CA ARG A 76 5.74 -6.18 -16.55
C ARG A 76 5.22 -7.57 -16.82
N VAL A 77 4.45 -8.06 -15.87
CA VAL A 77 3.51 -9.17 -16.13
C VAL A 77 2.74 -8.81 -17.40
N PRO A 78 2.67 -9.72 -18.39
CA PRO A 78 1.85 -9.48 -19.56
C PRO A 78 0.41 -9.19 -19.12
N ASP A 79 -0.06 -7.97 -19.36
CA ASP A 79 -1.49 -7.61 -19.31
C ASP A 79 -2.17 -7.91 -17.95
N LEU A 80 -1.76 -7.21 -16.87
CA LEU A 80 -2.35 -7.34 -15.51
C LEU A 80 -3.88 -7.23 -15.48
N LEU A 81 -4.47 -6.53 -16.45
CA LEU A 81 -5.90 -6.49 -16.69
C LEU A 81 -6.15 -7.15 -18.05
N PRO A 82 -6.31 -8.49 -18.12
CA PRO A 82 -6.41 -9.21 -19.37
C PRO A 82 -7.76 -8.92 -20.05
N PHE A 83 -7.95 -7.73 -20.61
CA PHE A 83 -9.23 -7.28 -21.14
C PHE A 83 -9.61 -8.02 -22.42
N VAL A 84 -10.91 -8.29 -22.56
CA VAL A 84 -11.52 -8.62 -23.84
C VAL A 84 -11.98 -7.33 -24.50
N ILE A 85 -11.30 -6.96 -25.59
CA ILE A 85 -11.55 -5.72 -26.33
C ILE A 85 -12.29 -6.04 -27.63
N ASN A 86 -13.47 -5.45 -27.80
CA ASN A 86 -14.12 -5.39 -29.09
C ASN A 86 -13.35 -4.41 -29.99
N ARG A 87 -12.78 -4.91 -31.09
CA ARG A 87 -11.86 -4.12 -31.94
C ARG A 87 -12.57 -3.12 -32.84
N GLN A 88 -13.87 -3.32 -33.10
CA GLN A 88 -14.64 -2.44 -33.97
C GLN A 88 -14.88 -1.06 -33.32
N ASP A 89 -15.11 -1.03 -32.01
CA ASP A 89 -15.46 0.16 -31.24
C ASP A 89 -14.46 0.46 -30.11
N SER A 90 -13.43 -0.36 -29.93
CA SER A 90 -12.43 -0.25 -28.85
C SER A 90 -13.06 -0.25 -27.46
N ILE A 91 -14.10 -1.06 -27.26
CA ILE A 91 -14.80 -1.22 -26.00
C ILE A 91 -14.29 -2.46 -25.27
N VAL A 92 -13.94 -2.29 -23.99
CA VAL A 92 -13.71 -3.38 -23.05
C VAL A 92 -15.06 -3.99 -22.67
N THR A 93 -15.19 -5.30 -22.91
CA THR A 93 -16.44 -6.04 -22.70
C THR A 93 -16.33 -7.12 -21.62
N GLY A 94 -15.12 -7.40 -21.13
CA GLY A 94 -14.88 -8.41 -20.10
C GLY A 94 -13.40 -8.65 -19.85
N PHE A 95 -13.11 -9.78 -19.21
CA PHE A 95 -11.76 -10.26 -18.92
C PHE A 95 -11.55 -11.64 -19.53
N ASP A 96 -10.40 -11.84 -20.16
CA ASP A 96 -9.95 -13.11 -20.71
C ASP A 96 -9.30 -13.93 -19.59
N LEU A 97 -10.12 -14.68 -18.86
CA LEU A 97 -9.67 -15.50 -17.75
C LEU A 97 -8.70 -16.61 -18.17
N SER A 98 -8.63 -16.96 -19.46
CA SER A 98 -7.68 -17.97 -19.96
C SER A 98 -6.23 -17.50 -19.85
N LYS A 99 -5.99 -16.17 -19.79
CA LYS A 99 -4.65 -15.58 -19.62
C LYS A 99 -4.11 -15.64 -18.19
N LEU A 100 -4.96 -15.89 -17.19
CA LEU A 100 -4.55 -15.86 -15.78
C LEU A 100 -3.40 -16.82 -15.48
N GLN A 101 -3.36 -18.00 -16.09
CA GLN A 101 -2.27 -18.95 -15.88
C GLN A 101 -0.91 -18.38 -16.34
N GLY A 102 -0.86 -17.67 -17.47
CA GLY A 102 0.38 -17.05 -17.95
C GLY A 102 0.86 -15.91 -17.05
N ILE A 103 -0.08 -15.18 -16.45
CA ILE A 103 0.19 -14.13 -15.46
C ILE A 103 0.72 -14.75 -14.17
N ASP A 104 0.06 -15.79 -13.66
CA ASP A 104 0.48 -16.53 -12.48
C ASP A 104 1.92 -17.04 -12.64
N ASP A 105 2.24 -17.62 -13.79
CA ASP A 105 3.57 -18.16 -14.04
C ASP A 105 4.62 -17.06 -14.17
N SER A 106 4.26 -15.93 -14.79
CA SER A 106 5.12 -14.73 -14.82
C SER A 106 5.42 -14.22 -13.41
N LEU A 107 4.41 -14.13 -12.54
CA LEU A 107 4.56 -13.71 -11.14
C LEU A 107 5.40 -14.71 -10.33
N LYS A 108 5.17 -16.02 -10.49
CA LYS A 108 5.94 -17.07 -9.82
C LYS A 108 7.41 -17.02 -10.23
N ASN A 109 7.69 -16.82 -11.52
CA ASN A 109 9.04 -16.82 -12.08
C ASN A 109 9.91 -15.67 -11.55
N THR A 110 9.31 -14.57 -11.08
CA THR A 110 10.06 -13.50 -10.39
C THR A 110 10.70 -13.99 -9.08
N GLY A 111 10.09 -15.00 -8.44
CA GLY A 111 10.44 -15.43 -7.09
C GLY A 111 9.98 -14.47 -5.98
N PHE A 112 9.47 -13.28 -6.29
CA PHE A 112 9.10 -12.25 -5.31
C PHE A 112 7.77 -12.53 -4.63
N PHE A 113 6.81 -13.08 -5.36
CA PHE A 113 5.45 -13.24 -4.88
C PHE A 113 5.21 -14.64 -4.31
N SER A 114 4.33 -14.70 -3.33
CA SER A 114 3.81 -15.94 -2.76
C SER A 114 2.53 -16.37 -3.47
N ASN A 115 2.14 -17.63 -3.30
CA ASN A 115 0.85 -18.12 -3.80
C ASN A 115 -0.33 -17.35 -3.19
N GLU A 116 -0.20 -16.83 -1.97
CA GLU A 116 -1.24 -16.00 -1.34
C GLU A 116 -1.49 -14.71 -2.15
N PHE A 117 -0.42 -14.05 -2.57
CA PHE A 117 -0.52 -12.84 -3.40
C PHE A 117 -1.16 -13.15 -4.76
N ILE A 118 -0.71 -14.22 -5.42
CA ILE A 118 -1.21 -14.63 -6.74
C ILE A 118 -2.69 -15.02 -6.68
N ASN A 119 -3.08 -15.78 -5.65
CA ASN A 119 -4.48 -16.13 -5.43
C ASN A 119 -5.35 -14.89 -5.18
N ASN A 120 -4.84 -13.90 -4.44
CA ASN A 120 -5.54 -12.64 -4.22
C ASN A 120 -5.72 -11.85 -5.53
N TYR A 121 -4.69 -11.75 -6.36
CA TYR A 121 -4.79 -11.17 -7.70
C TYR A 121 -5.84 -11.89 -8.57
N ASN A 122 -5.82 -13.22 -8.60
CA ASN A 122 -6.80 -13.99 -9.35
C ASN A 122 -8.24 -13.75 -8.86
N GLN A 123 -8.44 -13.61 -7.54
CA GLN A 123 -9.74 -13.24 -6.97
C GLN A 123 -10.21 -11.85 -7.42
N ILE A 124 -9.31 -10.88 -7.54
CA ILE A 124 -9.61 -9.54 -8.06
C ILE A 124 -10.13 -9.65 -9.50
N ILE A 125 -9.39 -10.30 -10.40
CA ILE A 125 -9.77 -10.42 -11.81
C ILE A 125 -11.08 -11.19 -11.99
N GLN A 126 -11.25 -12.29 -11.27
CA GLN A 126 -12.49 -13.07 -11.32
C GLN A 126 -13.70 -12.28 -10.77
N THR A 127 -13.49 -11.44 -9.76
CA THR A 127 -14.56 -10.59 -9.21
C THR A 127 -14.97 -9.52 -10.21
N LEU A 128 -14.01 -8.84 -10.84
CA LEU A 128 -14.29 -7.86 -11.89
C LEU A 128 -15.01 -8.49 -13.09
N ALA A 129 -14.56 -9.68 -13.51
CA ALA A 129 -15.20 -10.43 -14.60
C ALA A 129 -16.68 -10.73 -14.29
N ARG A 130 -16.98 -11.25 -13.09
CA ARG A 130 -18.37 -11.51 -12.65
C ARG A 130 -19.20 -10.23 -12.60
N LYS A 131 -18.64 -9.12 -12.11
CA LYS A 131 -19.35 -7.84 -12.07
C LYS A 131 -19.68 -7.30 -13.46
N MET A 132 -18.79 -7.49 -14.44
CA MET A 132 -19.09 -7.15 -15.83
C MET A 132 -20.18 -8.05 -16.43
N GLU A 133 -20.11 -9.36 -16.19
CA GLU A 133 -21.13 -10.33 -16.62
C GLU A 133 -22.52 -10.01 -16.03
N ASN A 134 -22.56 -9.67 -14.74
CA ASN A 134 -23.76 -9.26 -14.02
C ASN A 134 -24.23 -7.84 -14.38
N LYS A 135 -23.50 -7.11 -15.23
CA LYS A 135 -23.77 -5.71 -15.61
C LYS A 135 -23.71 -4.72 -14.45
N GLU A 136 -23.05 -5.08 -13.36
CA GLU A 136 -22.70 -4.18 -12.25
C GLU A 136 -21.61 -3.19 -12.68
N ILE A 137 -20.70 -3.65 -13.55
CA ILE A 137 -19.75 -2.82 -14.27
C ILE A 137 -20.19 -2.73 -15.73
N LYS A 138 -20.35 -1.52 -16.25
CA LYS A 138 -20.70 -1.30 -17.66
C LYS A 138 -19.46 -1.45 -18.56
N PRO A 139 -19.63 -1.87 -19.83
CA PRO A 139 -18.57 -1.75 -20.83
C PRO A 139 -18.05 -0.31 -20.92
N PHE A 140 -16.76 -0.14 -21.17
CA PHE A 140 -16.07 1.15 -21.19
C PHE A 140 -15.02 1.17 -22.30
N SER A 141 -14.61 2.37 -22.74
CA SER A 141 -13.64 2.50 -23.83
C SER A 141 -12.22 2.22 -23.35
N THR A 142 -11.35 1.65 -24.18
CA THR A 142 -9.95 1.36 -23.81
C THR A 142 -9.09 2.60 -23.49
N GLY A 143 -9.60 3.81 -23.77
CA GLY A 143 -8.95 5.08 -23.42
C GLY A 143 -9.54 5.77 -22.18
N GLU A 144 -10.55 5.17 -21.54
CA GLU A 144 -11.17 5.71 -20.33
C GLU A 144 -10.58 5.04 -19.09
N ILE A 145 -10.61 5.77 -17.96
CA ILE A 145 -10.31 5.19 -16.65
C ILE A 145 -11.35 4.09 -16.39
N PRO A 146 -10.93 2.84 -16.10
CA PRO A 146 -11.88 1.78 -15.84
C PRO A 146 -12.83 2.13 -14.68
N PRO A 147 -14.10 1.74 -14.73
CA PRO A 147 -15.11 2.10 -13.72
C PRO A 147 -15.05 1.21 -12.46
N PHE A 148 -13.85 0.93 -11.97
CA PHE A 148 -13.55 0.18 -10.74
C PHE A 148 -12.31 0.77 -10.06
N GLY A 149 -11.90 0.29 -8.89
CA GLY A 149 -10.80 0.91 -8.13
C GLY A 149 -9.43 0.23 -8.31
N PHE A 150 -9.38 -0.97 -8.86
CA PHE A 150 -8.13 -1.70 -9.07
C PHE A 150 -7.41 -1.24 -10.34
N HIS A 151 -6.17 -0.74 -10.21
CA HIS A 151 -5.30 -0.41 -11.35
C HIS A 151 -5.91 0.58 -12.35
N THR A 152 -6.50 1.68 -11.84
CA THR A 152 -7.28 2.62 -12.65
C THR A 152 -6.63 3.98 -12.81
N ASP A 153 -6.06 4.52 -11.74
CA ASP A 153 -5.46 5.85 -11.71
C ASP A 153 -4.09 5.86 -11.02
N ALA A 154 -3.52 4.70 -10.68
CA ALA A 154 -2.20 4.58 -10.08
C ALA A 154 -1.52 3.27 -10.52
N ASP A 155 -0.19 3.25 -10.50
CA ASP A 155 0.58 2.00 -10.68
C ASP A 155 0.27 1.07 -9.49
N PRO A 156 -0.12 -0.20 -9.72
CA PRO A 156 -0.65 -1.04 -8.66
C PRO A 156 0.46 -1.62 -7.77
N TRP A 157 1.72 -1.59 -8.22
CA TRP A 157 2.86 -2.14 -7.49
C TRP A 157 3.36 -1.20 -6.40
N CYS A 158 3.15 0.10 -6.58
CA CYS A 158 3.45 1.13 -5.59
C CYS A 158 2.21 1.88 -5.09
N ASP A 159 1.00 1.64 -5.64
CA ASP A 159 -0.20 2.47 -5.44
C ASP A 159 0.12 3.97 -5.59
N CYS A 160 0.89 4.30 -6.63
CA CYS A 160 1.45 5.64 -6.83
C CYS A 160 1.26 6.16 -8.27
N GLN A 161 1.04 7.48 -8.39
CA GLN A 161 1.00 8.22 -9.66
C GLN A 161 2.30 8.96 -9.96
N ASP A 162 3.00 9.34 -8.90
CA ASP A 162 4.18 10.19 -8.95
C ASP A 162 5.15 9.74 -7.83
N VAL A 163 6.36 10.28 -7.87
CA VAL A 163 7.42 10.03 -6.88
C VAL A 163 7.99 11.36 -6.38
N PRO A 164 8.54 11.44 -5.15
CA PRO A 164 8.99 12.72 -4.59
C PRO A 164 10.38 13.19 -5.08
N TYR A 165 10.83 12.74 -6.26
CA TYR A 165 12.18 13.02 -6.77
C TYR A 165 12.14 13.39 -8.26
N ASP A 166 12.86 14.45 -8.63
CA ASP A 166 12.88 14.97 -10.00
C ASP A 166 14.01 14.35 -10.86
N ASP A 167 15.17 14.04 -10.26
CA ASP A 167 16.41 13.70 -10.98
C ASP A 167 16.92 12.27 -10.75
N GLU A 168 16.36 11.54 -9.79
CA GLU A 168 16.78 10.18 -9.44
C GLU A 168 15.73 9.19 -9.91
N ASN A 169 16.16 8.04 -10.47
CA ASN A 169 15.25 6.90 -10.61
C ASN A 169 14.89 6.41 -9.20
N ALA A 170 13.74 6.89 -8.71
CA ALA A 170 13.22 6.69 -7.37
C ALA A 170 13.17 5.22 -6.98
N PHE A 171 12.91 4.34 -7.95
CA PHE A 171 12.76 2.92 -7.75
C PHE A 171 14.09 2.17 -7.78
N SER A 172 15.18 2.77 -8.30
CA SER A 172 16.45 2.07 -8.47
C SER A 172 17.06 1.60 -7.14
N ILE A 173 17.71 0.43 -7.16
CA ILE A 173 18.43 -0.10 -5.98
C ILE A 173 19.53 0.87 -5.54
N ALA A 174 20.20 1.52 -6.49
CA ALA A 174 21.31 2.44 -6.23
C ALA A 174 20.85 3.69 -5.47
N ALA A 175 19.66 4.22 -5.79
CA ALA A 175 19.11 5.38 -5.09
C ALA A 175 18.76 5.07 -3.62
N ASN A 176 18.43 3.81 -3.31
CA ASN A 176 18.24 3.34 -1.92
C ASN A 176 17.14 4.13 -1.17
N LEU A 177 16.11 4.57 -1.89
CA LEU A 177 15.08 5.53 -1.42
C LEU A 177 13.84 4.90 -0.78
N VAL A 178 13.81 3.59 -0.57
CA VAL A 178 12.68 2.91 0.08
C VAL A 178 13.09 2.46 1.48
N ASP A 179 12.48 3.02 2.52
CA ASP A 179 12.69 2.62 3.91
C ASP A 179 11.51 1.82 4.44
N VAL A 180 11.79 0.66 5.03
CA VAL A 180 10.77 -0.28 5.51
C VAL A 180 10.60 -0.16 7.02
N HIS A 181 9.36 -0.16 7.46
CA HIS A 181 8.98 -0.07 8.87
C HIS A 181 8.17 -1.31 9.27
N ILE A 182 8.58 -1.93 10.38
CA ILE A 182 7.94 -3.14 10.89
C ILE A 182 6.72 -2.73 11.72
N ILE A 183 5.56 -3.27 11.36
CA ILE A 183 4.36 -3.24 12.21
C ILE A 183 4.36 -4.50 13.08
N GLU A 184 4.47 -5.66 12.44
CA GLU A 184 4.52 -6.98 13.08
C GLU A 184 5.53 -7.85 12.31
N LEU A 185 6.40 -8.59 13.00
CA LEU A 185 7.32 -9.53 12.35
C LEU A 185 7.61 -10.72 13.26
N ASN A 186 7.45 -11.92 12.71
CA ASN A 186 7.92 -13.17 13.31
C ASN A 186 8.77 -13.95 12.30
N LYS A 187 9.09 -15.21 12.60
CA LYS A 187 9.97 -16.04 11.75
C LYS A 187 9.35 -16.45 10.40
N GLU A 188 8.03 -16.34 10.27
CA GLU A 188 7.27 -16.84 9.13
C GLU A 188 6.50 -15.76 8.38
N ARG A 189 6.08 -14.69 9.07
CA ARG A 189 5.20 -13.65 8.52
C ARG A 189 5.60 -12.27 9.04
N GLY A 190 5.28 -11.26 8.25
CA GLY A 190 5.40 -9.87 8.66
C GLY A 190 4.35 -8.97 8.03
N LYS A 191 3.97 -7.92 8.76
CA LYS A 191 3.20 -6.78 8.29
C LYS A 191 4.07 -5.54 8.39
N MET A 192 4.12 -4.80 7.31
CA MET A 192 5.07 -3.72 7.11
C MET A 192 4.38 -2.54 6.44
N TYR A 193 5.00 -1.38 6.53
CA TYR A 193 4.82 -0.34 5.54
C TYR A 193 6.18 0.15 5.07
N TRP A 194 6.21 0.83 3.93
CA TRP A 194 7.40 1.53 3.49
C TRP A 194 7.11 3.00 3.21
N THR A 195 8.16 3.81 3.24
CA THR A 195 8.15 5.25 2.96
C THR A 195 9.26 5.61 2.00
N TRP A 196 9.10 6.72 1.30
CA TRP A 196 10.18 7.39 0.57
C TRP A 196 11.22 7.97 1.54
N GLY A 197 12.49 7.61 1.34
CA GLY A 197 13.64 8.01 2.14
C GLY A 197 14.37 9.21 1.52
N SER A 198 15.27 9.86 2.25
CA SER A 198 16.09 10.97 1.71
C SER A 198 15.29 12.07 1.00
N LEU A 199 14.08 12.36 1.48
CA LEU A 199 13.14 13.30 0.84
C LEU A 199 13.77 14.70 0.65
N PRO A 200 13.60 15.34 -0.54
CA PRO A 200 14.07 16.70 -0.78
C PRO A 200 13.48 17.70 0.24
N LYS A 201 14.25 18.74 0.60
CA LYS A 201 13.80 19.73 1.59
C LYS A 201 12.53 20.46 1.16
N ASN A 202 12.40 20.73 -0.15
CA ASN A 202 11.29 21.43 -0.78
C ASN A 202 10.13 20.51 -1.19
N VAL A 203 10.19 19.20 -0.92
CA VAL A 203 9.10 18.29 -1.27
C VAL A 203 7.83 18.62 -0.47
N SER A 204 6.66 18.40 -1.06
CA SER A 204 5.36 18.56 -0.38
C SER A 204 5.37 17.85 0.99
N PRO A 205 4.83 18.46 2.06
CA PRO A 205 4.71 17.83 3.37
C PRO A 205 4.02 16.47 3.35
N ASP A 206 3.07 16.26 2.44
CA ASP A 206 2.29 15.02 2.34
C ASP A 206 3.17 13.79 2.10
N TRP A 207 4.28 13.95 1.37
CA TRP A 207 5.24 12.87 1.13
C TRP A 207 5.91 12.35 2.40
N ARG A 208 5.93 13.14 3.48
CA ARG A 208 6.54 12.74 4.76
C ARG A 208 5.63 11.86 5.60
N SER A 209 4.33 11.89 5.35
CA SER A 209 3.33 11.05 6.02
C SER A 209 2.76 9.95 5.13
N PHE A 210 3.08 9.95 3.83
CA PHE A 210 2.63 8.92 2.92
C PHE A 210 3.34 7.59 3.21
N THR A 211 2.56 6.51 3.28
CA THR A 211 3.06 5.17 3.59
C THR A 211 2.36 4.15 2.71
N TYR A 212 3.07 3.08 2.39
CA TYR A 212 2.57 2.01 1.54
C TYR A 212 2.62 0.68 2.27
N LYS A 213 1.48 0.05 2.51
CA LYS A 213 1.38 -1.18 3.31
C LYS A 213 1.65 -2.42 2.47
N PHE A 214 2.32 -3.38 3.09
CA PHE A 214 2.51 -4.70 2.49
C PHE A 214 2.72 -5.77 3.54
N ASN A 215 2.45 -7.02 3.16
CA ASN A 215 2.69 -8.19 4.01
C ASN A 215 3.66 -9.14 3.34
N VAL A 216 4.44 -9.85 4.15
CA VAL A 216 5.37 -10.87 3.70
C VAL A 216 5.13 -12.21 4.39
N ILE A 217 5.49 -13.28 3.68
CA ILE A 217 5.54 -14.64 4.20
C ILE A 217 6.86 -15.29 3.82
N LYS A 218 7.44 -16.07 4.73
CA LYS A 218 8.65 -16.85 4.51
C LYS A 218 8.27 -18.22 3.98
N LYS A 219 8.78 -18.59 2.80
CA LYS A 219 8.63 -19.92 2.19
C LYS A 219 9.99 -20.39 1.70
N ASP A 220 10.34 -21.62 2.04
CA ASP A 220 11.62 -22.24 1.66
C ASP A 220 12.83 -21.36 2.04
N GLY A 221 12.76 -20.76 3.23
CA GLY A 221 13.79 -19.87 3.77
C GLY A 221 13.85 -18.46 3.16
N LYS A 222 13.00 -18.13 2.19
CA LYS A 222 12.99 -16.83 1.50
C LYS A 222 11.71 -16.05 1.81
N TRP A 223 11.86 -14.75 2.06
CA TRP A 223 10.72 -13.84 2.17
C TRP A 223 10.09 -13.60 0.80
N LYS A 224 8.76 -13.58 0.76
CA LYS A 224 7.94 -13.31 -0.42
C LYS A 224 6.82 -12.35 -0.07
N ILE A 225 6.41 -11.52 -1.01
CA ILE A 225 5.25 -10.66 -0.90
C ILE A 225 3.98 -11.52 -0.87
N SER A 226 3.15 -11.30 0.15
CA SER A 226 1.84 -11.95 0.31
C SER A 226 0.68 -11.00 0.09
N TYR A 227 0.93 -9.69 0.17
CA TYR A 227 -0.04 -8.64 -0.06
C TYR A 227 0.68 -7.32 -0.35
N LEU A 228 0.13 -6.51 -1.24
CA LEU A 228 0.48 -5.10 -1.48
C LEU A 228 -0.80 -4.27 -1.41
N GLU A 229 -0.74 -3.11 -0.76
CA GLU A 229 -1.75 -2.06 -0.92
C GLU A 229 -1.87 -1.70 -2.41
N GLY A 230 -3.11 -1.54 -2.89
CA GLY A 230 -3.42 -1.46 -4.32
C GLY A 230 -3.98 -2.78 -4.88
N PHE A 231 -3.57 -3.94 -4.35
CA PHE A 231 -4.14 -5.25 -4.70
C PHE A 231 -5.28 -5.65 -3.74
N ASP A 232 -6.28 -4.78 -3.61
CA ASP A 232 -7.41 -4.95 -2.70
C ASP A 232 -8.62 -5.59 -3.40
N VAL A 233 -9.03 -6.80 -3.00
CA VAL A 233 -10.28 -7.44 -3.50
C VAL A 233 -11.51 -6.54 -3.26
N LYS A 234 -11.50 -5.69 -2.22
CA LYS A 234 -12.61 -4.76 -1.96
C LYS A 234 -12.71 -3.62 -2.97
N LYS A 235 -11.63 -3.30 -3.67
CA LYS A 235 -11.58 -2.30 -4.76
C LYS A 235 -11.90 -2.93 -6.13
N SER A 236 -12.02 -4.26 -6.19
CA SER A 236 -12.51 -5.03 -7.33
C SER A 236 -14.02 -5.10 -7.33
#